data_AF-A0A1V6BRM0-F1
#
_entry.id   AF-A0A1V6BRM0-F1
#
_cell.length_a   1.000
_cell.length_b   1.000
_cell.length_c   1.000
_cell.angle_alpha   90.00
_cell.angle_beta   90.00
_cell.angle_gamma   90.00
#
_symmetry.space_group_name_H-M   'P 1'
#
loop_
_entity.id
_entity.type
_entity.pdbx_description
1 polymer ?
#
loop_
_entity_poly.entity_id
_entity_poly.type
_entity_poly.pdbx_seq_one_letter_code
_entity_poly.pdbx_strand_id
1 'polypeptide(L)'
;MHTSGEYLAESYEMRPVKDDPQGAGSVITYQRRYALGAVLGLNIDEDDDANKASQPVKETPKEIPVKETPKEILSPNHPNWPKVIKYVADGNPISDLYKKYNIDGKTEKLLINAAIHE
;
A
#
# COMPACT_ATOMS: atom_id res chain seq x y z
N MET A 1 -41.88 -11.68 -18.43
CA MET A 1 -43.03 -10.80 -18.13
C MET A 1 -44.09 -11.69 -17.49
N HIS A 2 -44.56 -11.37 -16.29
CA HIS A 2 -45.61 -12.16 -15.63
C HIS A 2 -46.94 -11.96 -16.37
N THR A 3 -47.80 -12.99 -16.41
CA THR A 3 -49.05 -12.98 -17.18
C THR A 3 -50.03 -11.88 -16.71
N SER A 4 -49.85 -11.36 -15.49
CA SER A 4 -50.64 -10.23 -14.97
C SER A 4 -50.30 -8.87 -15.59
N GLY A 5 -49.14 -8.73 -16.24
CA GLY A 5 -48.67 -7.45 -16.78
C GLY A 5 -48.14 -6.46 -15.73
N GLU A 6 -48.13 -6.84 -14.46
CA GLU A 6 -47.58 -6.01 -13.39
C GLU A 6 -46.05 -5.92 -13.49
N TYR A 7 -45.51 -4.73 -13.22
CA TYR A 7 -44.08 -4.47 -13.19
C TYR A 7 -43.72 -3.50 -12.06
N LEU A 8 -42.51 -3.61 -11.56
CA LEU A 8 -41.89 -2.68 -10.62
C LEU A 8 -40.65 -2.08 -11.29
N ALA A 9 -40.50 -0.77 -11.22
CA ALA A 9 -39.36 -0.05 -11.76
C ALA A 9 -38.97 1.10 -10.82
N GLU A 10 -37.67 1.29 -10.64
CA GLU A 10 -37.09 2.36 -9.85
C GLU A 10 -35.76 2.78 -10.49
N SER A 11 -35.35 4.02 -10.24
CA SER A 11 -34.05 4.57 -10.64
C SER A 11 -33.18 4.81 -9.41
N TYR A 12 -31.92 4.43 -9.50
CA TYR A 12 -30.91 4.67 -8.47
C TYR A 12 -29.63 5.18 -9.13
N GLU A 13 -28.91 6.06 -8.43
CA GLU A 13 -27.68 6.68 -8.90
C GLU A 13 -26.53 6.40 -7.93
N MET A 14 -25.36 6.12 -8.50
CA MET A 14 -24.11 5.95 -7.76
C MET A 14 -22.98 6.71 -8.45
N ARG A 15 -22.15 7.41 -7.68
CA ARG A 15 -21.01 8.15 -8.20
C ARG A 15 -19.76 7.27 -8.25
N PRO A 16 -19.02 7.23 -9.37
CA PRO A 16 -17.76 6.52 -9.43
C PRO A 16 -16.66 7.22 -8.65
N VAL A 17 -15.75 6.42 -8.10
CA VAL A 17 -14.57 6.91 -7.38
C VAL A 17 -13.60 7.62 -8.33
N LYS A 18 -13.51 7.17 -9.58
CA LYS A 18 -12.69 7.74 -10.64
C LYS A 18 -13.54 8.03 -11.86
N ASP A 19 -13.27 9.17 -12.50
CA ASP A 19 -13.90 9.55 -13.76
C ASP A 19 -13.09 8.99 -14.94
N ASP A 20 -13.09 7.67 -15.05
CA ASP A 20 -12.45 6.92 -16.13
C ASP A 20 -13.36 5.75 -16.57
N PRO A 21 -13.12 5.15 -17.76
CA PRO A 21 -13.97 4.06 -18.26
C PRO A 21 -14.07 2.86 -17.30
N GLN A 22 -13.02 2.58 -16.53
CA GLN A 22 -13.00 1.48 -15.57
C GLN A 22 -13.87 1.78 -14.35
N GLY A 23 -13.83 3.03 -13.84
CA GLY A 23 -14.67 3.53 -12.76
C GLY A 23 -16.15 3.55 -13.14
N ALA A 24 -16.47 3.92 -14.38
CA ALA A 24 -17.84 3.80 -14.89
C ALA A 24 -18.30 2.33 -14.91
N GLY A 25 -17.47 1.41 -15.41
CA GLY A 25 -17.79 -0.02 -15.46
C GLY A 25 -17.96 -0.67 -14.08
N SER A 26 -17.14 -0.27 -13.11
CA SER A 26 -17.25 -0.78 -11.74
C SER A 26 -18.58 -0.35 -11.09
N VAL A 27 -18.95 0.91 -11.21
CA VAL A 27 -20.21 1.45 -10.67
C VAL A 27 -21.44 0.79 -11.28
N ILE A 28 -21.45 0.51 -12.58
CA ILE A 28 -22.55 -0.24 -13.22
C ILE A 28 -22.69 -1.63 -12.57
N THR A 29 -21.58 -2.31 -12.31
CA THR A 29 -21.57 -3.65 -11.71
C THR A 29 -22.15 -3.62 -10.28
N TYR A 30 -21.75 -2.65 -9.46
CA TYR A 30 -22.26 -2.50 -8.10
C TYR A 30 -23.74 -2.12 -8.06
N GLN A 31 -24.18 -1.16 -8.88
CA GLN A 31 -25.58 -0.75 -8.95
C GLN A 31 -26.50 -1.93 -9.31
N ARG A 32 -26.12 -2.77 -10.29
CA ARG A 32 -26.92 -3.94 -10.67
C ARG A 32 -27.04 -4.95 -9.54
N ARG A 33 -25.98 -5.15 -8.76
CA ARG A 33 -25.98 -6.05 -7.61
C ARG A 33 -26.98 -5.56 -6.56
N TYR A 34 -26.86 -4.31 -6.12
CA TYR A 34 -27.71 -3.74 -5.07
C TYR A 34 -29.16 -3.55 -5.51
N ALA A 35 -29.41 -3.11 -6.76
CA ALA A 35 -30.76 -2.98 -7.28
C ALA A 35 -31.51 -4.32 -7.29
N LEU A 36 -30.84 -5.41 -7.69
CA LEU A 36 -31.44 -6.74 -7.67
C LEU A 36 -31.73 -7.21 -6.25
N GLY A 37 -30.81 -6.99 -5.31
CA GLY A 37 -31.02 -7.29 -3.89
C GLY A 37 -32.19 -6.51 -3.29
N ALA A 38 -32.29 -5.21 -3.58
CA ALA A 38 -33.36 -4.34 -3.10
C ALA A 38 -34.74 -4.75 -3.62
N VAL A 39 -34.88 -5.00 -4.93
CA VAL A 39 -36.12 -5.51 -5.52
C VAL A 39 -36.47 -6.90 -4.95
N LEU A 40 -35.43 -7.70 -4.71
CA LEU A 40 -35.44 -9.02 -4.07
C LEU A 40 -35.99 -9.06 -2.64
N GLY A 41 -35.78 -7.97 -1.89
CA GLY A 41 -35.76 -8.02 -0.43
C GLY A 41 -34.66 -8.95 0.12
N LEU A 42 -33.57 -9.16 -0.63
CA LEU A 42 -32.51 -10.10 -0.28
C LEU A 42 -31.36 -9.39 0.43
N ASN A 43 -30.87 -10.00 1.52
CA ASN A 43 -29.57 -9.63 2.07
C ASN A 43 -28.47 -10.29 1.22
N ILE A 44 -27.85 -9.50 0.34
CA ILE A 44 -26.89 -9.95 -0.69
C ILE A 44 -25.45 -9.54 -0.40
N ASP A 45 -25.24 -8.80 0.68
CA ASP A 45 -23.92 -8.46 1.18
C ASP A 45 -23.71 -9.24 2.48
N GLU A 46 -22.46 -9.51 2.82
CA GLU A 46 -22.15 -9.79 4.21
C GLU A 46 -22.35 -8.44 4.92
N ASP A 47 -23.51 -8.26 5.57
CA ASP A 47 -23.80 -7.16 6.48
C ASP A 47 -22.86 -7.26 7.69
N ASP A 48 -21.58 -7.05 7.42
CA ASP A 48 -20.51 -7.03 8.39
C ASP A 48 -20.61 -5.66 9.05
N ASP A 49 -21.55 -5.61 10.00
CA ASP A 49 -21.80 -4.59 11.01
C ASP A 49 -20.71 -3.53 11.07
N ALA A 50 -21.15 -2.27 11.10
CA ALA A 50 -20.42 -1.00 11.19
C ALA A 50 -19.12 -0.94 12.04
N ASN A 51 -18.71 -1.98 12.74
CA ASN A 51 -17.42 -2.17 13.39
C ASN A 51 -16.21 -2.22 12.45
N LYS A 52 -16.31 -2.69 11.20
CA LYS A 52 -15.14 -2.65 10.28
C LYS A 52 -14.88 -1.25 9.71
N ALA A 53 -15.93 -0.44 9.50
CA ALA A 53 -15.80 0.95 9.06
C ALA A 53 -15.54 1.94 10.23
N SER A 54 -15.92 1.57 11.46
CA SER A 54 -15.66 2.36 12.69
C SER A 54 -14.35 2.02 13.38
N GLN A 55 -13.62 1.00 12.93
CA GLN A 55 -12.21 0.90 13.28
C GLN A 55 -11.54 2.15 12.73
N PRO A 56 -10.83 2.96 13.56
CA PRO A 56 -9.96 3.96 13.00
C PRO A 56 -9.10 3.21 12.00
N VAL A 57 -9.07 3.69 10.76
CA VAL A 57 -8.05 3.30 9.81
C VAL A 57 -6.77 3.43 10.61
N LYS A 58 -6.17 2.30 11.04
CA LYS A 58 -4.76 2.32 11.36
C LYS A 58 -4.20 2.87 10.08
N GLU A 59 -3.77 4.13 10.14
CA GLU A 59 -3.02 4.73 9.08
C GLU A 59 -1.86 3.76 8.88
N THR A 60 -2.03 2.82 7.94
CA THR A 60 -0.92 2.39 7.14
C THR A 60 -0.33 3.71 6.70
N PRO A 61 0.91 4.03 7.13
CA PRO A 61 1.47 5.32 6.86
C PRO A 61 1.23 5.59 5.39
N LYS A 62 0.36 6.56 5.08
CA LYS A 62 0.27 7.08 3.72
C LYS A 62 1.72 7.27 3.35
N GLU A 63 2.15 6.69 2.23
CA GLU A 63 3.42 7.07 1.65
C GLU A 63 3.30 8.59 1.39
N ILE A 64 3.67 9.35 2.41
CA ILE A 64 4.07 10.74 2.30
C ILE A 64 5.09 10.66 1.17
N PRO A 65 5.00 11.48 0.11
CA PRO A 65 6.09 11.61 -0.84
C PRO A 65 7.32 11.86 0.03
N VAL A 66 8.19 10.85 0.13
CA VAL A 66 9.36 10.92 0.97
C VAL A 66 10.12 12.09 0.39
N LYS A 67 10.08 13.24 1.08
CA LYS A 67 11.05 14.29 0.85
C LYS A 67 12.37 13.59 1.04
N GLU A 68 13.06 13.31 -0.06
CA GLU A 68 14.38 12.70 -0.06
C GLU A 68 15.26 13.60 0.80
N THR A 69 15.41 13.25 2.07
CA THR A 69 16.52 13.74 2.86
C THR A 69 17.75 13.21 2.14
N PRO A 70 18.72 14.07 1.78
CA PRO A 70 19.93 13.62 1.12
C PRO A 70 20.57 12.54 1.98
N LYS A 71 20.57 11.29 1.50
CA LYS A 71 21.19 10.18 2.23
C LYS A 71 22.64 10.54 2.50
N GLU A 72 23.05 10.51 3.77
CA GLU A 72 24.42 10.84 4.17
C GLU A 72 25.40 9.91 3.45
N ILE A 73 26.46 10.48 2.88
CA ILE A 73 27.48 9.72 2.15
C ILE A 73 28.32 8.96 3.17
N LEU A 74 28.27 7.63 3.13
CA LEU A 74 29.14 6.81 3.95
C LEU A 74 30.54 6.78 3.36
N SER A 75 31.53 7.13 4.17
CA SER A 75 32.96 7.08 3.81
C SER A 75 33.77 6.52 4.98
N PRO A 76 35.01 6.05 4.75
CA PRO A 76 35.87 5.53 5.81
C PRO A 76 36.11 6.48 6.99
N ASN A 77 35.99 7.78 6.76
CA ASN A 77 36.15 8.81 7.79
C ASN A 77 34.83 9.16 8.52
N HIS A 78 33.74 8.47 8.21
CA HIS A 78 32.44 8.75 8.80
C HIS A 78 32.40 8.27 10.26
N PRO A 79 31.81 9.04 11.20
CA PRO A 79 31.78 8.67 12.63
C PRO A 79 31.08 7.32 12.90
N ASN A 80 30.17 6.91 12.02
CA ASN A 80 29.49 5.60 12.12
C ASN A 80 30.24 4.45 11.43
N TRP A 81 31.39 4.69 10.80
CA TRP A 81 32.13 3.67 10.05
C TRP A 81 32.45 2.41 10.88
N PRO A 82 32.98 2.50 12.12
CA PRO A 82 33.26 1.31 12.93
C PRO A 82 32.01 0.51 13.29
N LYS A 83 30.86 1.18 13.48
CA LYS A 83 29.58 0.53 13.76
C LYS A 83 29.05 -0.22 12.54
N VAL A 84 29.26 0.35 11.36
CA VAL A 84 28.82 -0.24 10.10
C VAL A 84 29.66 -1.46 9.76
N ILE A 85 30.99 -1.43 9.99
CA ILE A 85 31.83 -2.61 9.79
C ILE A 85 31.37 -3.76 10.69
N LYS A 86 31.17 -3.52 12.00
CA LYS A 86 30.64 -4.54 12.91
C LYS A 86 29.30 -5.11 12.47
N TYR A 87 28.38 -4.26 12.02
CA TYR A 87 27.08 -4.70 11.52
C TYR A 87 27.22 -5.68 10.35
N VAL A 88 28.16 -5.43 9.43
CA VAL A 88 28.46 -6.30 8.29
C VAL A 88 29.23 -7.55 8.73
N ALA A 89 30.17 -7.44 9.67
CA ALA A 89 30.93 -8.56 10.23
C ALA A 89 30.02 -9.55 11.00
N ASP A 90 28.98 -9.05 11.66
CA ASP A 90 27.94 -9.83 12.33
C ASP A 90 27.03 -10.60 11.33
N GLY A 91 27.27 -10.46 10.02
CA GLY A 91 26.53 -11.16 8.97
C GLY A 91 25.19 -10.52 8.60
N ASN A 92 24.92 -9.29 9.07
CA ASN A 92 23.70 -8.58 8.69
C ASN A 92 23.77 -8.09 7.24
N PRO A 93 22.62 -8.00 6.54
CA PRO A 93 22.60 -7.62 5.14
C PRO A 93 22.95 -6.14 4.94
N ILE A 94 23.87 -5.87 4.00
CA ILE A 94 24.28 -4.52 3.60
C ILE A 94 23.09 -3.72 3.02
N SER A 95 22.02 -4.40 2.56
CA SER A 95 20.78 -3.78 2.05
C SER A 95 20.14 -2.79 3.03
N ASP A 96 20.24 -3.06 4.33
CA ASP A 96 19.70 -2.16 5.36
C ASP A 96 20.52 -0.88 5.51
N LEU A 97 21.80 -0.90 5.12
CA LEU A 97 22.66 0.27 5.12
C LEU A 97 22.33 1.23 3.96
N TYR A 98 21.92 0.71 2.80
CA TYR A 98 21.48 1.51 1.63
C TYR A 98 20.19 2.32 1.89
N LYS A 99 19.40 1.93 2.91
CA LYS A 99 18.23 2.70 3.35
C LYS A 99 18.64 3.99 4.06
N LYS A 100 19.76 3.96 4.79
CA LYS A 100 20.22 5.06 5.66
C LYS A 100 21.35 5.88 5.04
N TYR A 101 22.23 5.25 4.27
CA TYR A 101 23.42 5.87 3.72
C TYR A 101 23.46 5.76 2.19
N ASN A 102 24.11 6.74 1.56
CA ASN A 102 24.54 6.61 0.18
C ASN A 102 25.91 5.91 0.16
N ILE A 103 25.95 4.69 -0.36
CA ILE A 103 27.13 3.84 -0.40
C ILE A 103 27.53 3.67 -1.86
N ASP A 104 28.71 4.19 -2.23
CA ASP A 104 29.28 3.95 -3.56
C ASP A 104 29.92 2.55 -3.62
N GLY A 105 30.05 1.98 -4.82
CA GLY A 105 30.61 0.65 -5.03
C GLY A 105 32.07 0.52 -4.56
N LYS A 106 32.81 1.63 -4.47
CA LYS A 106 34.14 1.66 -3.83
C LYS A 106 34.04 1.53 -2.31
N THR A 107 33.10 2.24 -1.69
CA THR A 107 32.84 2.20 -0.26
C THR A 107 32.35 0.82 0.17
N GLU A 108 31.48 0.20 -0.61
CA GLU A 108 30.99 -1.17 -0.35
C GLU A 108 32.14 -2.19 -0.32
N LYS A 109 33.06 -2.14 -1.29
CA LYS A 109 34.24 -3.00 -1.31
C LYS A 109 35.15 -2.78 -0.10
N LEU A 110 35.33 -1.51 0.32
CA LEU A 110 36.10 -1.17 1.51
C LEU A 110 35.42 -1.66 2.79
N LEU A 111 34.09 -1.58 2.88
CA LEU A 111 33.32 -2.10 4.01
C LEU A 111 33.44 -3.61 4.13
N ILE A 112 33.26 -4.34 3.01
CA ILE A 112 33.38 -5.80 2.99
C ILE A 112 34.81 -6.22 3.36
N ASN A 113 35.81 -5.56 2.79
CA ASN A 113 37.21 -5.86 3.10
C ASN A 113 37.54 -5.57 4.58
N ALA A 114 37.07 -4.44 5.10
CA ALA A 114 37.25 -4.09 6.52
C ALA A 114 36.54 -5.10 7.45
N ALA A 115 35.35 -5.57 7.10
CA ALA A 115 34.59 -6.54 7.89
C ALA A 115 35.20 -7.96 7.86
N ILE A 116 35.96 -8.30 6.81
CA ILE A 116 36.72 -9.57 6.72
C ILE A 116 38.00 -9.52 7.58
N HIS A 117 38.52 -8.33 7.85
CA HIS A 117 39.78 -8.10 8.57
C HIS A 117 39.59 -7.63 10.03
N GLU A 118 38.36 -7.49 10.51
CA GLU A 118 38.00 -7.20 11.92
C GLU A 118 37.71 -8.49 12.68
#